data_AF-A0ABD0NC37-F1
#
_entry.id   AF-A0ABD0NC37-F1
#
_cell.length_a   1.000
_cell.length_b   1.000
_cell.length_c   1.000
_cell.angle_alpha   90.00
_cell.angle_beta   90.00
_cell.angle_gamma   90.00
#
_symmetry.space_group_name_H-M   'P 1'
#
loop_
_entity.id
_entity.type
_entity.pdbx_description
1 polymer ?
#
loop_
_entity_poly.entity_id
_entity_poly.type
_entity_poly.pdbx_seq_one_letter_code
_entity_poly.pdbx_strand_id
1 'polypeptide(L)'
;ALPLAIKYMFDFLDEQADKHQITDSDVRHTWKSNCLPLRFWVNVIKNPQFVFDIHKNSITDACLSVVAQTFMDSCSTSEHKLGKDSPSNKLLYAKDIPNYKNWVERYYSDIARMPAISDQDMSAYLAEQSRLHLSQFNSMSALHEIYSYITKYKDE
;
A
#
# COMPACT_ATOMS: atom_id res chain seq x y z
N ALA A 1 6.65 -17.27 1.84
CA ALA A 1 6.96 -16.38 2.98
C ALA A 1 6.39 -14.99 2.68
N LEU A 2 6.04 -14.22 3.72
CA LEU A 2 5.63 -12.81 3.56
C LEU A 2 6.84 -11.95 3.12
N PRO A 3 6.68 -10.94 2.22
CA PRO A 3 7.75 -10.00 1.90
C PRO A 3 8.29 -9.28 3.14
N LEU A 4 9.61 -9.24 3.29
CA LEU A 4 10.28 -8.64 4.46
C LEU A 4 9.88 -7.18 4.68
N ALA A 5 9.80 -6.40 3.60
CA ALA A 5 9.42 -5.00 3.64
C ALA A 5 8.03 -4.75 4.27
N ILE A 6 7.08 -5.67 4.08
CA ILE A 6 5.72 -5.53 4.65
C ILE A 6 5.78 -5.71 6.17
N LYS A 7 6.40 -6.79 6.65
CA LYS A 7 6.54 -7.05 8.09
C LYS A 7 7.30 -5.91 8.77
N TYR A 8 8.46 -5.54 8.22
CA TYR A 8 9.30 -4.49 8.79
C TYR A 8 8.58 -3.13 8.86
N MET A 9 7.87 -2.73 7.80
CA MET A 9 7.09 -1.49 7.79
C MET A 9 5.89 -1.54 8.75
N PHE A 10 5.21 -2.68 8.85
CA PHE A 10 4.05 -2.80 9.74
C PHE A 10 4.46 -2.80 11.21
N ASP A 11 5.57 -3.45 11.55
CA ASP A 11 6.16 -3.37 12.89
C ASP A 11 6.57 -1.94 13.22
N PHE A 12 7.21 -1.23 12.28
CA PHE A 12 7.52 0.18 12.46
C PHE A 12 6.27 1.01 12.77
N LEU A 13 5.16 0.81 12.04
CA LEU A 13 3.91 1.53 12.30
C LEU A 13 3.31 1.19 13.68
N ASP A 14 3.39 -0.07 14.08
CA ASP A 14 2.93 -0.51 15.40
C ASP A 14 3.78 0.13 16.52
N GLU A 15 5.11 0.18 16.36
CA GLU A 15 6.02 0.86 17.28
C GLU A 15 5.76 2.37 17.36
N GLN A 16 5.47 3.03 16.23
CA GLN A 16 5.10 4.45 16.26
C GLN A 16 3.80 4.65 17.04
N ALA A 17 2.81 3.79 16.85
CA ALA A 17 1.57 3.86 17.61
C ALA A 17 1.82 3.64 19.12
N ASP A 18 2.68 2.69 19.49
CA ASP A 18 3.08 2.44 20.88
C ASP A 18 3.81 3.64 21.51
N LYS A 19 4.77 4.24 20.78
CA LYS A 19 5.50 5.45 21.22
C LYS A 19 4.56 6.62 21.54
N HIS A 20 3.46 6.71 20.81
CA HIS A 20 2.43 7.75 20.99
C HIS A 20 1.25 7.30 21.85
N GLN A 21 1.32 6.14 22.51
CA GLN A 21 0.27 5.58 23.39
C GLN A 21 -1.08 5.42 22.68
N ILE A 22 -1.06 5.14 21.37
CA ILE A 22 -2.25 4.89 20.57
C ILE A 22 -2.64 3.42 20.75
N THR A 23 -3.65 3.20 21.58
CA THR A 23 -4.20 1.86 21.87
C THR A 23 -5.34 1.47 20.94
N ASP A 24 -5.87 2.41 20.17
CA ASP A 24 -6.94 2.16 19.20
C ASP A 24 -6.41 1.36 18.00
N SER A 25 -6.92 0.14 17.82
CA SER A 25 -6.56 -0.75 16.72
C SER A 25 -6.96 -0.21 15.35
N ASP A 26 -8.02 0.61 15.28
CA ASP A 26 -8.52 1.15 14.01
C ASP A 26 -7.55 2.16 13.41
N VAL A 27 -6.81 2.88 14.27
CA VAL A 27 -5.75 3.81 13.84
C VAL A 27 -4.63 3.02 13.17
N ARG A 28 -4.14 1.95 13.80
CA ARG A 28 -3.08 1.09 13.23
C ARG A 28 -3.53 0.42 11.94
N HIS A 29 -4.75 -0.10 11.90
CA HIS A 29 -5.37 -0.66 10.69
C HIS A 29 -5.41 0.37 9.56
N THR A 30 -5.83 1.59 9.88
CA THR A 30 -5.92 2.70 8.92
C THR A 30 -4.53 3.09 8.40
N TRP A 31 -3.52 3.17 9.26
CA TRP A 31 -2.14 3.45 8.83
C TRP A 31 -1.60 2.37 7.89
N LYS A 32 -1.75 1.09 8.26
CA LYS A 32 -1.35 -0.05 7.43
C LYS A 32 -2.05 -0.05 6.08
N SER A 33 -3.34 0.26 6.06
CA SER A 33 -4.13 0.36 4.83
C SER A 33 -3.70 1.55 3.95
N ASN A 34 -3.46 2.71 4.56
CA ASN A 34 -3.03 3.92 3.87
C ASN A 34 -1.59 3.86 3.37
N CYS A 35 -0.72 3.05 3.98
CA CYS A 35 0.68 2.97 3.57
C CYS A 35 0.88 1.99 2.40
N LEU A 36 0.15 0.87 2.39
CA LEU A 36 0.42 -0.23 1.45
C LEU A 36 -0.72 -0.46 0.45
N PRO A 37 -1.88 -1.04 0.80
CA PRO A 37 -2.89 -1.39 -0.19
C PRO A 37 -3.45 -0.18 -0.95
N LEU A 38 -3.67 0.94 -0.26
CA LEU A 38 -4.27 2.13 -0.88
C LEU A 38 -3.29 2.97 -1.72
N ARG A 39 -1.98 2.71 -1.60
CA ARG A 39 -0.93 3.43 -2.37
C ARG A 39 -0.33 2.56 -3.45
N PHE A 40 0.09 1.35 -3.09
CA PHE A 40 0.77 0.44 -4.00
C PHE A 40 -0.22 -0.48 -4.72
N TRP A 41 -1.00 -1.29 -4.00
CA TRP A 41 -1.82 -2.33 -4.62
C TRP A 41 -2.95 -1.76 -5.49
N VAL A 42 -3.67 -0.74 -5.02
CA VAL A 42 -4.67 -0.04 -5.84
C VAL A 42 -4.06 0.49 -7.13
N ASN A 43 -2.84 1.04 -7.06
CA ASN A 43 -2.18 1.59 -8.24
C ASN A 43 -1.83 0.48 -9.25
N VAL A 44 -1.31 -0.65 -8.77
CA VAL A 44 -0.99 -1.81 -9.63
C VAL A 44 -2.25 -2.44 -10.22
N ILE A 45 -3.32 -2.61 -9.43
CA ILE A 45 -4.62 -3.15 -9.88
C ILE A 45 -5.19 -2.26 -11.00
N LYS A 46 -5.15 -0.94 -10.83
CA LYS A 46 -5.65 0.01 -11.83
C LYS A 46 -4.73 0.11 -13.04
N ASN A 47 -3.43 -0.12 -12.88
CA ASN A 47 -2.41 0.11 -13.92
C ASN A 47 -1.56 -1.15 -14.17
N PRO A 48 -2.15 -2.25 -14.67
CA PRO A 48 -1.40 -3.47 -14.96
C PRO A 48 -0.28 -3.28 -15.98
N GLN A 49 -0.38 -2.25 -16.85
CA GLN A 49 0.68 -1.90 -17.80
C GLN A 49 1.97 -1.40 -17.16
N PHE A 50 1.98 -1.11 -15.85
CA PHE A 50 3.22 -0.83 -15.11
C PHE A 50 4.01 -2.10 -14.78
N VAL A 51 3.37 -3.27 -14.85
CA VAL A 51 3.97 -4.57 -14.52
C VAL A 51 4.15 -5.43 -15.79
N PHE A 52 3.21 -5.32 -16.73
CA PHE A 52 3.18 -6.13 -17.94
C PHE A 52 3.23 -5.25 -19.19
N ASP A 53 3.87 -5.75 -20.24
CA ASP A 53 3.86 -5.12 -21.56
C ASP A 53 2.52 -5.36 -22.27
N ILE A 54 1.52 -4.56 -21.91
CA ILE A 54 0.15 -4.67 -22.41
C ILE A 54 -0.47 -3.30 -22.70
N HIS A 55 -1.38 -3.24 -23.65
CA HIS A 55 -2.23 -2.08 -23.87
C HIS A 55 -3.51 -2.17 -23.04
N LYS A 56 -3.72 -1.23 -22.11
CA LYS A 56 -4.95 -1.09 -21.35
C LYS A 56 -5.94 -0.19 -22.10
N ASN A 57 -7.00 -0.76 -22.66
CA ASN A 57 -8.08 0.00 -23.28
C ASN A 57 -9.02 0.63 -22.23
N SER A 58 -9.88 1.56 -22.66
CA SER A 58 -10.78 2.31 -21.79
C SER A 58 -11.83 1.45 -21.07
N ILE A 59 -12.31 0.38 -21.70
CA ILE A 59 -13.29 -0.53 -21.09
C ILE A 59 -12.63 -1.29 -19.94
N THR A 60 -11.43 -1.86 -20.19
CA THR A 60 -10.65 -2.54 -19.16
C THR A 60 -10.31 -1.60 -18.00
N ASP A 61 -9.94 -0.34 -18.28
CA ASP A 61 -9.68 0.66 -17.25
C ASP A 61 -10.90 0.95 -16.36
N ALA A 62 -12.08 1.08 -16.96
CA ALA A 62 -13.33 1.26 -16.22
C ALA A 62 -13.66 0.04 -15.33
N CYS A 63 -13.49 -1.18 -15.85
CA CYS A 63 -13.69 -2.40 -15.08
C CYS A 63 -12.69 -2.52 -13.91
N LEU A 64 -11.40 -2.24 -14.16
CA LEU A 64 -10.37 -2.28 -13.11
C LEU A 64 -10.58 -1.21 -12.04
N SER A 65 -11.16 -0.06 -12.40
CA SER A 65 -11.51 0.97 -11.43
C SER A 65 -12.61 0.52 -10.48
N VAL A 66 -13.58 -0.27 -10.95
CA VAL A 66 -14.59 -0.90 -10.09
C VAL A 66 -13.94 -1.91 -9.13
N VAL A 67 -13.08 -2.79 -9.65
CA VAL A 67 -12.35 -3.79 -8.82
C VAL A 67 -11.47 -3.10 -7.78
N ALA A 68 -10.74 -2.06 -8.18
CA ALA A 68 -9.91 -1.27 -7.27
C ALA A 68 -10.74 -0.60 -6.18
N GLN A 69 -11.93 -0.08 -6.51
CA GLN A 69 -12.83 0.49 -5.50
C GLN A 69 -13.28 -0.56 -4.49
N THR A 70 -13.68 -1.75 -4.94
CA THR A 70 -14.03 -2.86 -4.05
C THR A 70 -12.86 -3.26 -3.15
N PHE A 71 -11.63 -3.30 -3.69
CA PHE A 71 -10.42 -3.56 -2.91
C PHE A 71 -10.18 -2.47 -1.85
N MET A 72 -10.34 -1.19 -2.20
CA MET A 72 -10.26 -0.08 -1.25
C MET A 72 -11.32 -0.20 -0.13
N ASP A 73 -12.56 -0.49 -0.50
CA ASP A 73 -13.68 -0.63 0.43
C ASP A 73 -13.43 -1.78 1.43
N SER A 74 -12.73 -2.84 1.01
CA SER A 74 -12.34 -3.95 1.89
C SER A 74 -11.27 -3.59 2.93
N CYS A 75 -10.49 -2.53 2.69
CA CYS A 75 -9.46 -2.06 3.61
C CYS A 75 -10.02 -1.08 4.67
N SER A 76 -11.25 -0.59 4.53
CA SER A 76 -11.84 0.39 5.44
C SER A 76 -12.36 -0.25 6.74
N THR A 77 -12.20 0.42 7.88
CA THR A 77 -12.84 0.04 9.15
C THR A 77 -14.32 0.46 9.22
N SER A 78 -14.75 1.43 8.40
CA SER A 78 -16.11 1.97 8.43
C SER A 78 -17.17 1.00 7.91
N GLU A 79 -18.31 0.91 8.58
CA GLU A 79 -19.46 0.15 8.07
C GLU A 79 -20.03 0.75 6.78
N HIS A 80 -20.39 -0.12 5.83
CA HIS A 80 -21.03 0.27 4.58
C HIS A 80 -22.55 0.36 4.77
N LYS A 81 -23.07 1.59 4.94
CA LYS A 81 -24.51 1.84 4.86
C LYS A 81 -24.93 1.95 3.40
N LEU A 82 -25.48 0.87 2.87
CA LEU A 82 -25.98 0.80 1.50
C LEU A 82 -27.46 1.21 1.45
N GLY A 83 -27.82 1.94 0.40
CA GLY A 83 -29.17 2.40 0.14
C GLY A 83 -29.41 2.60 -1.34
N LYS A 84 -30.63 3.02 -1.70
CA LYS A 84 -31.05 3.24 -3.10
C LYS A 84 -30.18 4.23 -3.88
N ASP A 85 -29.51 5.15 -3.18
CA ASP A 85 -28.64 6.17 -3.77
C ASP A 85 -27.15 5.75 -3.76
N SER A 86 -26.85 4.50 -3.39
CA SER A 86 -25.47 3.99 -3.42
C SER A 86 -24.99 3.74 -4.86
N PRO A 87 -23.72 4.06 -5.17
CA PRO A 87 -23.14 3.78 -6.48
C PRO A 87 -23.27 2.30 -6.87
N SER A 88 -23.56 2.01 -8.14
CA SER A 88 -23.80 0.64 -8.64
C SER A 88 -22.63 -0.32 -8.38
N ASN A 89 -21.38 0.17 -8.44
CA ASN A 89 -20.19 -0.62 -8.13
C ASN A 89 -20.12 -1.04 -6.66
N LYS A 90 -20.65 -0.23 -5.74
CA LYS A 90 -20.76 -0.60 -4.31
C LYS A 90 -21.84 -1.63 -4.08
N LEU A 91 -22.95 -1.54 -4.81
CA LEU A 91 -24.03 -2.52 -4.74
C LEU A 91 -23.59 -3.88 -5.31
N LEU A 92 -22.74 -3.89 -6.35
CA LEU A 92 -22.28 -5.10 -7.02
C LEU A 92 -21.55 -6.06 -6.08
N TYR A 93 -20.70 -5.55 -5.19
CA TYR A 93 -19.87 -6.34 -4.27
C TYR A 93 -20.29 -6.24 -2.80
N ALA A 94 -21.45 -5.64 -2.53
CA ALA A 94 -21.98 -5.38 -1.20
C ALA A 94 -21.93 -6.60 -0.26
N LYS A 95 -22.26 -7.79 -0.80
CA LYS A 95 -22.33 -9.04 -0.03
C LYS A 95 -20.96 -9.64 0.27
N ASP A 96 -19.95 -9.31 -0.53
CA ASP A 96 -18.59 -9.88 -0.42
C ASP A 96 -17.68 -9.04 0.48
N ILE A 97 -17.92 -7.71 0.53
CA ILE A 97 -17.11 -6.77 1.33
C ILE A 97 -16.91 -7.19 2.78
N PRO A 98 -17.93 -7.66 3.53
CA PRO A 98 -17.73 -8.11 4.91
C PRO A 98 -16.70 -9.25 5.04
N ASN A 99 -16.70 -10.19 4.10
CA ASN A 99 -15.73 -11.29 4.08
C ASN A 99 -14.32 -10.77 3.77
N TYR A 100 -14.19 -9.83 2.83
CA TYR A 100 -12.90 -9.25 2.49
C TYR A 100 -12.31 -8.42 3.64
N LYS A 101 -13.14 -7.68 4.38
CA LYS A 101 -12.70 -6.98 5.61
C LYS A 101 -12.14 -7.95 6.64
N ASN A 102 -12.83 -9.06 6.89
CA ASN A 102 -12.34 -10.11 7.79
C ASN A 102 -10.99 -10.67 7.34
N TRP A 103 -10.75 -10.80 6.03
CA TRP A 103 -9.45 -11.24 5.50
C TRP A 103 -8.36 -10.19 5.73
N VAL A 104 -8.66 -8.90 5.54
CA VAL A 104 -7.71 -7.81 5.79
C VAL A 104 -7.33 -7.74 7.28
N GLU A 105 -8.32 -7.80 8.17
CA GLU A 105 -8.10 -7.82 9.62
C GLU A 105 -7.23 -9.00 10.03
N ARG A 106 -7.55 -10.20 9.53
CA ARG A 106 -6.75 -11.40 9.76
C ARG A 106 -5.34 -11.26 9.22
N TYR A 107 -5.18 -10.73 8.01
CA TYR A 107 -3.88 -10.50 7.40
C TYR A 107 -2.99 -9.59 8.28
N TYR A 108 -3.53 -8.48 8.78
CA TYR A 108 -2.77 -7.60 9.69
C TYR A 108 -2.47 -8.25 11.04
N SER A 109 -3.42 -9.01 11.59
CA SER A 109 -3.23 -9.75 12.84
C SER A 109 -2.14 -10.82 12.72
N ASP A 110 -2.15 -11.59 11.64
CA ASP A 110 -1.18 -12.65 11.41
C ASP A 110 0.23 -12.09 11.19
N ILE A 111 0.37 -10.94 10.51
CA ILE A 111 1.67 -10.24 10.37
C ILE A 111 2.20 -9.76 11.73
N ALA A 112 1.34 -9.19 12.58
CA ALA A 112 1.75 -8.72 13.90
C ALA A 112 2.29 -9.85 14.77
N ARG A 113 1.76 -11.08 14.61
CA ARG A 113 2.21 -12.28 15.33
C ARG A 113 3.50 -12.89 14.79
N MET A 114 3.95 -12.49 13.60
CA MET A 114 5.20 -12.99 13.04
C MET A 114 6.40 -12.50 13.87
N PRO A 115 7.49 -13.28 13.94
CA PRO A 115 8.75 -12.82 14.53
C PRO A 115 9.20 -11.50 13.90
N ALA A 116 9.71 -10.59 14.72
CA ALA A 116 10.31 -9.35 14.25
C ALA A 116 11.52 -9.67 13.36
N ILE A 117 11.73 -8.85 12.34
CA ILE A 117 12.91 -8.92 11.47
C ILE A 117 14.01 -8.09 12.14
N SER A 118 15.22 -8.65 12.27
CA SER A 118 16.34 -7.90 12.83
C SER A 118 16.81 -6.81 11.87
N ASP A 119 17.33 -5.70 12.41
CA ASP A 119 17.94 -4.64 11.60
C ASP A 119 19.10 -5.16 10.74
N GLN A 120 19.83 -6.17 11.22
CA GLN A 120 20.89 -6.82 10.48
C GLN A 120 20.35 -7.53 9.23
N ASP A 121 19.28 -8.33 9.38
CA ASP A 121 18.67 -9.04 8.26
C ASP A 121 18.05 -8.07 7.26
N MET A 122 17.36 -7.03 7.75
CA MET A 122 16.78 -6.01 6.88
C MET A 122 17.85 -5.22 6.13
N SER A 123 18.96 -4.86 6.80
CA SER A 123 20.09 -4.18 6.17
C SER A 123 20.76 -5.04 5.11
N ALA A 124 20.95 -6.34 5.37
CA ALA A 124 21.49 -7.29 4.40
C ALA A 124 20.58 -7.42 3.18
N TYR A 125 19.26 -7.51 3.39
CA TYR A 125 18.27 -7.53 2.32
C TYR A 125 18.33 -6.25 1.46
N LEU A 126 18.37 -5.07 2.08
CA LEU A 126 18.45 -3.78 1.38
C LEU A 126 19.76 -3.60 0.61
N ALA A 127 20.89 -4.07 1.17
CA ALA A 127 22.18 -4.05 0.48
C ALA A 127 22.15 -4.92 -0.77
N GLU A 128 21.53 -6.10 -0.70
CA GLU A 128 21.41 -7.00 -1.85
C GLU A 128 20.49 -6.40 -2.94
N GLN A 129 19.34 -5.83 -2.56
CA GLN A 129 18.49 -5.12 -3.52
C GLN A 129 19.23 -3.95 -4.18
N SER A 130 20.00 -3.17 -3.40
CA SER A 130 20.80 -2.06 -3.93
C SER A 130 21.84 -2.55 -4.96
N ARG A 131 22.48 -3.70 -4.68
CA ARG A 131 23.45 -4.33 -5.58
C ARG A 131 22.80 -4.82 -6.88
N LEU A 132 21.64 -5.46 -6.80
CA LEU A 132 20.91 -5.99 -7.95
C LEU A 132 20.45 -4.90 -8.94
N HIS A 133 20.15 -3.71 -8.42
CA HIS A 133 19.59 -2.60 -9.20
C HIS A 133 20.58 -1.45 -9.47
N LEU A 134 21.85 -1.58 -9.08
CA LEU A 134 22.86 -0.52 -9.07
C LEU A 134 23.01 0.22 -10.42
N SER A 135 22.93 -0.49 -11.54
CA SER A 135 23.15 0.06 -12.88
C SER A 135 21.87 0.23 -13.70
N GLN A 136 20.70 0.12 -13.07
CA GLN A 136 19.41 0.19 -13.79
C GLN A 136 18.92 1.62 -14.01
N PHE A 137 19.41 2.58 -13.21
CA PHE A 137 18.95 3.96 -13.23
C PHE A 137 20.12 4.95 -13.34
N ASN A 138 19.90 6.07 -14.02
CA ASN A 138 20.90 7.14 -14.13
C ASN A 138 20.79 8.12 -12.96
N SER A 139 21.68 7.97 -11.96
CA SER A 139 21.70 8.85 -10.79
C SER A 139 22.02 10.31 -11.12
N MET A 140 22.84 10.58 -12.14
CA MET A 140 23.18 11.95 -12.52
C MET A 140 21.98 12.73 -13.05
N SER A 141 21.13 12.06 -13.85
CA SER A 141 19.87 12.66 -14.32
C SER A 141 18.93 12.96 -13.15
N ALA A 142 18.78 12.03 -12.20
CA ALA A 142 17.96 12.26 -11.01
C ALA A 142 18.50 13.43 -10.16
N LEU A 143 19.82 13.51 -9.96
CA LEU A 143 20.46 14.61 -9.22
C LEU A 143 20.26 15.97 -9.88
N HIS A 144 20.32 16.03 -11.21
CA HIS A 144 20.08 17.26 -11.96
C HIS A 144 18.65 17.79 -11.73
N GLU A 145 17.65 16.91 -11.81
CA GLU A 145 16.25 17.29 -11.54
C GLU A 145 16.06 17.74 -10.08
N ILE A 146 16.66 17.03 -9.11
CA ILE A 146 16.57 17.39 -7.68
C ILE A 146 17.22 18.76 -7.41
N TYR A 147 18.35 19.07 -8.05
CA TYR A 147 19.06 20.33 -7.85
C TYR A 147 18.22 21.55 -8.23
N SER A 148 17.29 21.40 -9.18
CA SER A 148 16.34 22.47 -9.54
C SER A 148 15.50 22.92 -8.33
N TYR A 149 15.07 21.98 -7.49
CA TYR A 149 14.30 22.26 -6.28
C TYR A 149 15.17 22.94 -5.21
N ILE A 150 16.42 22.51 -5.04
CA ILE A 150 17.37 23.14 -4.09
C ILE A 150 17.57 24.62 -4.45
N THR A 151 17.74 24.91 -5.74
CA THR A 151 17.94 26.29 -6.20
C THR A 151 16.68 27.12 -6.00
N LYS A 152 15.50 26.55 -6.30
CA LYS A 152 14.20 27.22 -6.19
C LYS A 152 13.88 27.62 -4.74
N TYR A 153 14.26 26.79 -3.77
CA TYR A 153 13.91 26.93 -2.37
C TYR A 153 15.12 27.28 -1.49
N LYS A 154 16.15 27.89 -2.08
CA LYS A 154 17.41 28.18 -1.37
C LYS A 154 17.26 29.13 -0.18
N ASP A 155 16.28 30.03 -0.26
CA ASP A 155 16.08 31.10 0.71
C ASP A 155 14.98 30.79 1.76
N GLU A 156 14.39 29.58 1.71
CA GLU A 156 13.51 29.04 2.75
C GLU A 156 14.31 28.46 3.91
#